data_AF-K1SKB3-F1
#
_entry.id   AF-K1SKB3-F1
#
_cell.length_a   1.000
_cell.length_b   1.000
_cell.length_c   1.000
_cell.angle_alpha   90.00
_cell.angle_beta   90.00
_cell.angle_gamma   90.00
#
_symmetry.space_group_name_H-M   'P 1'
#
loop_
_entity.id
_entity.type
_entity.pdbx_description
1 polymer ?
#
loop_
_entity_poly.entity_id
_entity_poly.type
_entity_poly.pdbx_seq_one_letter_code
_entity_poly.pdbx_strand_id
1 'polypeptide(L)'
;YRHYLAEAERETADGERLTLILALNYSSRSEITRAVQHLVREAAEGRLQADQITEQTIAGALDTAAYPDPDLIVRTSGEQRLSNFLLWQASYAELWFPEVLWPDFTEADFDRAMEEYARRDRRFGLVK
;
A
#
# COMPACT_ATOMS: atom_id res chain seq x y z
N TYR A 1 -6.69 10.08 -20.32
CA TYR A 1 -6.38 9.59 -18.97
C TYR A 1 -4.89 9.46 -18.71
N ARG A 2 -4.16 8.54 -19.37
CA ARG A 2 -2.71 8.36 -19.14
C ARG A 2 -1.86 9.63 -19.32
N HIS A 3 -2.21 10.48 -20.29
CA HIS A 3 -1.49 11.74 -20.53
C HIS A 3 -1.56 12.70 -19.34
N TYR A 4 -2.76 12.94 -18.79
CA TYR A 4 -2.96 13.83 -17.65
C TYR A 4 -2.28 13.31 -16.37
N LEU A 5 -2.26 12.00 -16.15
CA LEU A 5 -1.53 11.42 -15.01
C LEU A 5 -0.03 11.64 -15.14
N ALA A 6 0.53 11.37 -16.33
CA ALA A 6 1.95 11.60 -16.58
C ALA A 6 2.34 13.08 -16.52
N GLU A 7 1.42 13.99 -16.82
CA GLU A 7 1.62 15.42 -16.65
C GLU A 7 1.65 15.80 -15.18
N ALA A 8 0.65 15.38 -14.39
CA ALA A 8 0.62 15.61 -12.95
C ALA A 8 1.85 15.02 -12.24
N GLU A 9 2.27 13.80 -12.60
CA GLU A 9 3.50 13.18 -12.08
C GLU A 9 4.74 14.03 -12.36
N ARG A 10 4.89 14.57 -13.58
CA ARG A 10 6.02 15.44 -13.93
C ARG A 10 5.98 16.77 -13.17
N GLU A 11 4.80 17.38 -13.07
CA GLU A 11 4.63 18.67 -12.40
C GLU A 11 4.87 18.60 -10.89
N THR A 12 4.69 17.41 -10.30
CA THR A 12 4.80 17.17 -8.85
C THR A 12 6.05 16.40 -8.45
N ALA A 13 6.93 16.07 -9.40
CA ALA A 13 8.08 15.19 -9.20
C ALA A 13 9.06 15.65 -8.10
N ASP A 14 9.25 16.97 -7.96
CA ASP A 14 10.16 17.57 -6.98
C ASP A 14 9.44 17.93 -5.65
N GLY A 15 8.21 17.47 -5.45
CA GLY A 15 7.42 17.74 -4.25
C GLY A 15 7.88 16.92 -3.05
N GLU A 16 8.26 17.60 -1.95
CA GLU A 16 8.80 16.92 -0.75
C GLU A 16 7.79 16.80 0.41
N ARG A 17 6.64 17.47 0.33
CA ARG A 17 5.69 17.57 1.46
C ARG A 17 4.73 16.40 1.58
N LEU A 18 4.27 15.88 0.44
CA LEU A 18 3.26 14.84 0.37
C LEU A 18 3.44 14.05 -0.92
N THR A 19 3.41 12.74 -0.80
CA THR A 19 3.29 11.82 -1.94
C THR A 19 1.87 11.27 -1.98
N LEU A 20 1.16 11.49 -3.09
CA LEU A 20 -0.17 10.93 -3.33
C LEU A 20 -0.07 9.78 -4.32
N ILE A 21 -0.44 8.57 -3.90
CA ILE A 21 -0.44 7.37 -4.75
C ILE A 21 -1.88 7.06 -5.17
N LEU A 22 -2.15 7.10 -6.48
CA LEU A 22 -3.46 6.76 -7.03
C LEU A 22 -3.48 5.32 -7.56
N ALA A 23 -4.13 4.42 -6.82
CA ALA A 23 -4.25 3.01 -7.18
C ALA A 23 -5.36 2.77 -8.24
N LEU A 24 -5.08 3.14 -9.49
CA LEU A 24 -6.05 3.03 -10.60
C LEU A 24 -5.98 1.66 -11.29
N ASN A 25 -7.12 0.98 -11.40
CA ASN A 25 -7.19 -0.41 -11.91
C ASN A 25 -6.22 -1.35 -11.16
N TYR A 26 -6.01 -1.07 -9.87
CA TYR A 26 -5.11 -1.81 -9.01
C TYR A 26 -5.80 -3.05 -8.42
N SER A 27 -5.01 -4.10 -8.23
CA SER A 27 -5.41 -5.37 -7.60
C SER A 27 -4.15 -5.97 -6.99
N SER A 28 -4.15 -6.21 -5.68
CA SER A 28 -2.98 -6.74 -4.99
C SER A 28 -2.60 -8.14 -5.47
N ARG A 29 -3.57 -9.03 -5.74
CA ARG A 29 -3.30 -10.32 -6.39
C ARG A 29 -2.61 -10.17 -7.75
N SER A 30 -3.00 -9.16 -8.53
CA SER A 30 -2.39 -8.90 -9.84
C SER A 30 -0.98 -8.32 -9.71
N GLU A 31 -0.76 -7.43 -8.73
CA GLU A 31 0.57 -6.91 -8.35
C GLU A 31 1.50 -8.07 -7.95
N ILE A 32 1.09 -8.91 -7.01
CA ILE A 32 1.87 -10.08 -6.57
C ILE A 32 2.17 -11.01 -7.75
N THR A 33 1.21 -11.23 -8.65
CA THR A 33 1.44 -12.04 -9.86
C THR A 33 2.52 -11.42 -10.75
N ARG A 34 2.50 -10.10 -10.97
CA ARG A 34 3.54 -9.40 -11.74
C ARG A 34 4.91 -9.46 -11.07
N ALA A 35 4.96 -9.29 -9.75
CA ALA A 35 6.19 -9.39 -8.96
C ALA A 35 6.82 -10.78 -9.10
N VAL A 36 6.03 -11.85 -8.92
CA VAL A 36 6.50 -13.23 -9.12
C VAL A 36 6.99 -13.46 -10.55
N GLN A 37 6.23 -13.01 -11.55
CA GLN A 37 6.66 -13.13 -12.95
C GLN A 37 7.97 -12.38 -13.25
N HIS A 38 8.20 -11.23 -12.60
CA HIS A 38 9.46 -10.51 -12.70
C HIS A 38 10.61 -11.30 -12.07
N LEU A 39 10.46 -11.77 -10.84
CA LEU A 39 11.49 -12.56 -10.15
C LEU A 39 11.84 -13.85 -10.90
N VAL A 40 10.87 -14.52 -11.51
CA VAL A 40 11.11 -15.71 -12.34
C VAL A 40 11.93 -15.37 -13.58
N ARG A 41 11.72 -14.21 -14.21
CA ARG A 41 12.56 -13.75 -15.34
C ARG A 41 13.99 -13.44 -14.89
N GLU A 42 14.15 -12.72 -13.78
CA GLU A 42 15.47 -12.45 -13.20
C GLU A 42 16.23 -13.75 -12.92
N ALA A 43 15.54 -14.77 -12.41
CA ALA A 43 16.13 -16.08 -12.16
C ALA A 43 16.50 -16.84 -13.43
N ALA A 44 15.62 -16.83 -14.44
CA ALA A 44 15.88 -17.45 -15.74
C ALA A 44 17.08 -16.81 -16.47
N GLU A 45 17.33 -15.52 -16.24
CA GLU A 45 18.47 -14.78 -16.77
C GLU A 45 19.75 -14.91 -15.91
N GLY A 46 19.70 -15.73 -14.85
CA GLY A 46 20.84 -16.01 -13.98
C GLY A 46 21.19 -14.87 -13.02
N ARG A 47 20.34 -13.83 -12.91
CA ARG A 47 20.55 -12.69 -12.01
C ARG A 47 20.09 -12.96 -10.57
N LEU A 48 19.27 -13.99 -10.37
CA LEU A 48 18.71 -14.36 -9.06
C LEU A 48 18.65 -15.88 -8.92
N GLN A 49 19.03 -16.42 -7.77
CA GLN A 49 18.82 -17.83 -7.43
C GLN A 49 17.59 -17.98 -6.55
N ALA A 50 16.91 -19.13 -6.64
CA ALA A 50 15.65 -19.35 -5.92
C ALA A 50 15.80 -19.26 -4.39
N ASP A 51 16.95 -19.68 -3.86
CA ASP A 51 17.30 -19.60 -2.43
C ASP A 51 17.65 -18.17 -1.95
N GLN A 52 17.81 -17.22 -2.88
CA GLN A 52 17.99 -15.80 -2.59
C GLN A 52 16.67 -15.03 -2.53
N ILE A 53 15.54 -15.67 -2.81
CA ILE A 53 14.21 -15.04 -2.72
C ILE A 53 13.80 -14.96 -1.26
N THR A 54 13.67 -13.73 -0.77
CA THR A 54 13.24 -13.38 0.59
C THR A 54 11.96 -12.54 0.55
N GLU A 55 11.37 -12.24 1.71
CA GLU A 55 10.28 -11.26 1.81
C GLU A 55 10.68 -9.90 1.25
N GLN A 56 11.92 -9.44 1.47
CA GLN A 56 12.45 -8.21 0.90
C GLN A 56 12.58 -8.30 -0.62
N THR A 57 12.98 -9.46 -1.15
CA THR A 57 13.07 -9.69 -2.60
C THR A 57 11.68 -9.57 -3.24
N ILE A 58 10.63 -10.09 -2.59
CA ILE A 58 9.25 -9.97 -3.05
C ILE A 58 8.76 -8.53 -2.94
N ALA A 59 8.96 -7.89 -1.78
CA ALA A 59 8.55 -6.50 -1.53
C ALA A 59 9.19 -5.53 -2.54
N GLY A 60 10.48 -5.72 -2.86
CA GLY A 60 11.19 -4.93 -3.86
C GLY A 60 10.71 -5.12 -5.30
N ALA A 61 9.93 -6.17 -5.57
CA ALA A 61 9.35 -6.45 -6.90
C ALA A 61 7.88 -6.02 -7.03
N LEU A 62 7.26 -5.50 -5.96
CA LEU A 62 5.89 -4.97 -5.99
C LEU A 62 5.85 -3.61 -6.67
N ASP A 63 4.68 -3.21 -7.19
CA ASP A 63 4.51 -1.90 -7.85
C ASP A 63 4.74 -0.73 -6.87
N THR A 64 4.62 -1.02 -5.57
CA THR A 64 4.75 -0.09 -4.44
C THR A 64 6.13 -0.06 -3.79
N ALA A 65 7.12 -0.80 -4.32
CA ALA A 65 8.44 -0.97 -3.71
C ALA A 65 9.19 0.32 -3.34
N ALA A 66 8.87 1.44 -4.00
CA ALA A 66 9.45 2.75 -3.71
C ALA A 66 8.88 3.44 -2.46
N TYR A 67 7.82 2.88 -1.87
CA TYR A 67 7.05 3.50 -0.79
C TYR A 67 7.01 2.58 0.43
N PRO A 68 6.93 3.14 1.65
CA PRO A 68 6.75 2.34 2.85
C PRO A 68 5.37 1.67 2.87
N ASP A 69 5.27 0.58 3.63
CA ASP A 69 3.99 -0.05 3.94
C ASP A 69 3.07 0.93 4.70
N PRO A 70 1.74 0.85 4.49
CA PRO A 70 0.80 1.73 5.18
C PRO A 70 0.74 1.41 6.67
N ASP A 71 0.85 2.44 7.49
CA ASP A 71 0.59 2.36 8.93
C ASP A 71 -0.91 2.16 9.26
N LEU A 72 -1.77 2.84 8.49
CA LEU A 72 -3.22 2.85 8.68
C LEU A 72 -3.92 2.74 7.33
N ILE A 73 -4.89 1.84 7.24
CA ILE A 73 -5.81 1.74 6.11
C ILE A 73 -7.20 2.14 6.59
N VAL A 74 -7.72 3.20 5.98
CA VAL A 74 -9.08 3.70 6.20
C VAL A 74 -9.99 3.20 5.08
N ARG A 75 -11.09 2.54 5.45
CA ARG A 75 -12.12 2.13 4.50
C ARG A 75 -13.51 2.54 4.97
N THR A 76 -14.05 3.53 4.29
CA THR A 76 -15.39 4.09 4.50
C THR A 76 -16.51 3.10 4.16
N SER A 77 -17.76 3.48 4.44
CA SER A 77 -19.01 2.73 4.22
C SER A 77 -19.27 1.54 5.15
N GLY A 78 -18.49 1.39 6.23
CA GLY A 78 -18.65 0.33 7.23
C GLY A 78 -18.21 -1.07 6.77
N GLU A 79 -17.66 -1.19 5.56
CA GLU A 79 -17.32 -2.48 4.97
C GLU A 79 -15.99 -3.05 5.50
N GLN A 80 -16.06 -4.09 6.32
CA GLN A 80 -14.90 -4.69 7.00
C GLN A 80 -14.19 -5.74 6.14
N ARG A 81 -13.57 -5.30 5.05
CA ARG A 81 -12.72 -6.14 4.18
C ARG A 81 -11.65 -5.29 3.51
N LEU A 82 -10.56 -5.89 3.04
CA LEU A 82 -9.58 -5.17 2.21
C LEU A 82 -9.98 -5.11 0.74
N SER A 83 -10.84 -6.02 0.28
CA SER A 83 -11.23 -6.13 -1.14
C SER A 83 -10.04 -6.10 -2.11
N ASN A 84 -8.99 -6.89 -1.82
CA ASN A 84 -7.82 -7.02 -2.68
C ASN A 84 -7.00 -5.72 -2.82
N PHE A 85 -7.09 -4.83 -1.85
CA PHE A 85 -6.25 -3.64 -1.72
C PHE A 85 -5.05 -3.93 -0.82
N LEU A 86 -3.83 -3.67 -1.33
CA LEU A 86 -2.56 -3.72 -0.62
C LEU A 86 -2.35 -4.96 0.28
N LEU A 87 -2.66 -6.18 -0.18
CA LEU A 87 -2.66 -7.37 0.69
C LEU A 87 -1.30 -7.70 1.31
N TRP A 88 -0.20 -7.42 0.60
CA TRP A 88 1.15 -7.63 1.12
C TRP A 88 1.52 -6.54 2.13
N GLN A 89 1.31 -5.29 1.73
CA GLN A 89 1.68 -4.09 2.45
C GLN A 89 0.81 -3.87 3.69
N ALA A 90 -0.45 -4.31 3.65
CA ALA A 90 -1.41 -4.21 4.76
C ALA A 90 -1.16 -5.21 5.90
N SER A 91 -0.15 -6.08 5.80
CA SER A 91 0.07 -7.18 6.74
C SER A 91 0.19 -6.74 8.20
N TYR A 92 0.77 -5.56 8.44
CA TYR A 92 0.90 -4.94 9.76
C TYR A 92 0.16 -3.61 9.90
N ALA A 93 -0.63 -3.23 8.88
CA ALA A 93 -1.40 -2.00 8.91
C ALA A 93 -2.54 -2.10 9.91
N GLU A 94 -2.76 -1.02 10.65
CA GLU A 94 -4.00 -0.87 11.40
C GLU A 94 -5.16 -0.64 10.43
N LEU A 95 -6.32 -1.24 10.71
CA LEU A 95 -7.50 -1.13 9.86
C LEU A 95 -8.60 -0.36 10.59
N TRP A 96 -9.09 0.70 9.96
CA TRP A 96 -10.20 1.50 10.45
C TRP A 96 -11.35 1.55 9.44
N PHE A 97 -12.54 1.16 9.90
CA PHE A 97 -13.73 0.98 9.06
C PHE A 97 -14.89 1.87 9.53
N PRO A 98 -14.87 3.19 9.27
CA PRO A 98 -15.97 4.06 9.66
C PRO A 98 -17.22 3.83 8.79
N GLU A 99 -18.40 4.04 9.38
CA GLU A 99 -19.68 3.90 8.67
C GLU A 99 -19.93 5.02 7.64
N VAL A 100 -19.27 6.18 7.79
CA VAL A 100 -19.40 7.34 6.88
C VAL A 100 -19.13 6.93 5.43
N LEU A 101 -19.91 7.45 4.49
CA LEU A 101 -19.71 7.21 3.06
C LEU A 101 -18.55 8.07 2.53
N TRP A 102 -17.85 7.60 1.49
CA TRP A 102 -16.71 8.33 0.93
C TRP A 102 -17.02 9.79 0.52
N PRO A 103 -18.15 10.08 -0.16
CA PRO A 103 -18.50 11.47 -0.51
C PRO A 103 -18.77 12.36 0.70
N ASP A 104 -19.07 11.77 1.85
CA ASP A 104 -19.41 12.47 3.11
C ASP A 104 -18.21 12.49 4.08
N PHE A 105 -17.06 11.92 3.71
CA PHE A 105 -15.87 11.86 4.58
C PHE A 105 -15.22 13.24 4.71
N THR A 106 -15.05 13.71 5.95
CA THR A 106 -14.56 15.06 6.25
C THR A 106 -13.18 15.07 6.92
N GLU A 107 -12.60 16.27 7.08
CA GLU A 107 -11.39 16.47 7.88
C GLU A 107 -11.56 15.98 9.33
N ALA A 108 -12.74 16.18 9.93
CA ALA A 108 -13.03 15.66 11.26
C ALA A 108 -13.03 14.12 11.32
N ASP A 109 -13.41 13.44 10.25
CA ASP A 109 -13.31 11.98 10.16
C ASP A 109 -11.86 11.53 9.99
N PHE A 110 -11.04 12.31 9.27
CA PHE A 110 -9.60 12.07 9.18
C PHE A 110 -8.90 12.23 10.54
N ASP A 111 -9.21 13.30 11.28
CA ASP A 111 -8.67 13.51 12.64
C ASP A 111 -9.03 12.35 13.56
N ARG A 112 -10.28 11.87 13.49
CA ARG A 112 -10.69 10.66 14.22
C ARG A 112 -9.90 9.42 13.82
N ALA A 113 -9.60 9.25 12.53
CA ALA A 113 -8.74 8.17 12.07
C ALA A 113 -7.35 8.23 12.74
N MET A 114 -6.78 9.42 12.84
CA MET A 114 -5.48 9.66 13.48
C MET A 114 -5.54 9.41 15.00
N GLU A 115 -6.61 9.83 15.66
CA GLU A 115 -6.84 9.53 17.07
C GLU A 115 -6.97 8.03 17.33
N GLU A 116 -7.72 7.30 16.50
CA GLU A 116 -7.86 5.84 16.61
C GLU A 116 -6.53 5.12 16.41
N TYR A 117 -5.73 5.56 15.43
CA TYR A 117 -4.39 5.03 15.20
C TYR A 117 -3.44 5.34 16.36
N ALA A 118 -3.49 6.55 16.92
CA ALA A 118 -2.65 6.97 18.04
C ALA A 118 -3.03 6.29 19.37
N ARG A 119 -4.31 5.93 19.56
CA ARG A 119 -4.80 5.29 20.80
C ARG A 119 -4.34 3.83 20.93
N ARG A 120 -4.08 3.14 19.82
CA ARG A 120 -3.67 1.73 19.87
C ARG A 120 -2.27 1.64 20.46
N ASP A 121 -2.17 0.94 21.59
CA ASP A 121 -0.90 0.65 22.24
C ASP A 121 -0.06 -0.23 21.31
N ARG A 122 0.97 0.37 20.74
CA ARG A 122 1.81 -0.26 19.73
C ARG A 122 2.65 -1.32 20.42
N ARG A 123 2.18 -2.56 20.38
CA ARG A 123 3.00 -3.74 20.66
C ARG A 123 3.98 -3.95 19.49
N PHE A 124 4.89 -3.00 19.27
CA PHE A 124 6.06 -3.22 18.45
C PHE A 124 6.89 -4.32 19.11
N GLY A 125 6.71 -5.58 18.68
CA GLY A 125 7.68 -6.64 18.93
C GLY A 125 8.01 -6.97 20.39
N LEU A 126 7.25 -6.52 21.39
CA LEU A 126 7.27 -7.15 22.72
C LEU A 126 6.57 -8.50 22.62
N VAL A 127 7.31 -9.45 22.02
CA VAL A 127 7.21 -10.85 22.37
C VAL A 127 7.35 -10.90 23.89
N LYS A 128 6.29 -11.33 24.57
CA LYS A 128 6.48 -12.00 25.87
C LYS A 128 6.95 -13.42 25.59
#